data_AF-H2ZJU2-F1
#
_entry.id   AF-H2ZJU2-F1
#
_cell.length_a   1.000
_cell.length_b   1.000
_cell.length_c   1.000
_cell.angle_alpha   90.00
_cell.angle_beta   90.00
_cell.angle_gamma   90.00
#
_symmetry.space_group_name_H-M   'P 1'
#
loop_
_entity.id
_entity.type
_entity.pdbx_description
1 polymer ?
#
loop_
_entity_poly.entity_id
_entity_poly.type
_entity_poly.pdbx_seq_one_letter_code
_entity_poly.pdbx_strand_id
1 'polypeptide(L)'
;GLSAAFSSGVSCVISRKLGKQTHASLNVFYYSLIGTFACLIFAATVEKFKLPCYSELLFLFLTAVFGFSTQIFMTIGLQYETAGMYTMLKTFQIILGFIFQIIVLHNPTTMLSLVGAFLIFASIVGIAIREFYKEYANKGCCKDL
;
A
#
# COMPACT_ATOMS: atom_id res chain seq x y z
N GLY A 1 -9.48 12.31 10.00
CA GLY A 1 -9.51 11.23 11.00
C GLY A 1 -10.63 10.25 10.70
N LEU A 2 -11.86 10.54 11.14
CA LEU A 2 -13.02 9.64 10.94
C LEU A 2 -13.50 9.54 9.48
N SER A 3 -13.60 10.67 8.77
CA SER A 3 -14.08 10.70 7.37
C SER A 3 -13.22 9.85 6.43
N ALA A 4 -11.90 9.90 6.58
CA ALA A 4 -10.95 9.11 5.81
C ALA A 4 -11.09 7.60 6.11
N ALA A 5 -11.27 7.23 7.37
CA ALA A 5 -11.46 5.83 7.76
C ALA A 5 -12.78 5.26 7.20
N PHE A 6 -13.85 6.05 7.27
CA PHE A 6 -15.15 5.66 6.74
C PHE A 6 -15.11 5.49 5.22
N SER A 7 -14.54 6.48 4.51
CA SER A 7 -14.35 6.44 3.06
C SER A 7 -13.49 5.25 2.64
N SER A 8 -12.38 4.99 3.33
CA SER A 8 -11.50 3.86 3.03
C SER A 8 -12.20 2.50 3.19
N GLY A 9 -13.01 2.35 4.24
CA GLY A 9 -13.81 1.15 4.48
C GLY A 9 -14.85 0.93 3.37
N VAL A 10 -15.60 1.98 3.03
CA VAL A 10 -16.60 1.94 1.95
C VAL A 10 -15.96 1.59 0.60
N SER A 11 -14.83 2.21 0.26
CA SER A 11 -14.09 1.91 -0.97
C SER A 11 -13.62 0.45 -1.02
N CYS A 12 -13.10 -0.10 0.08
CA CYS A 12 -12.69 -1.52 0.12
C CYS A 12 -13.85 -2.49 -0.13
N VAL A 13 -15.04 -2.20 0.42
CA VAL A 13 -16.24 -3.05 0.24
C VAL A 13 -16.78 -2.94 -1.19
N ILE A 14 -16.81 -1.73 -1.75
CA ILE A 14 -17.25 -1.46 -3.12
C ILE A 14 -16.31 -2.15 -4.12
N SER A 15 -14.99 -1.99 -3.99
CA SER A 15 -14.02 -2.64 -4.88
C SER A 15 -14.12 -4.17 -4.86
N ARG A 16 -14.43 -4.79 -3.71
CA ARG A 16 -14.70 -6.23 -3.62
C ARG A 16 -16.00 -6.66 -4.30
N LYS A 17 -17.05 -5.84 -4.22
CA LYS A 17 -18.33 -6.13 -4.89
C LYS A 17 -18.24 -6.00 -6.41
N LEU A 18 -17.53 -4.98 -6.91
CA LEU A 18 -17.34 -4.79 -8.35
C LEU A 18 -16.46 -5.86 -9.00
N GLY A 19 -15.46 -6.40 -8.28
CA GLY A 19 -14.59 -7.46 -8.80
C GLY A 19 -15.30 -8.78 -9.16
N LYS A 20 -16.51 -9.03 -8.65
CA LYS A 20 -17.30 -10.24 -8.94
C LYS A 20 -18.24 -10.12 -10.16
N GLN A 21 -18.42 -8.94 -10.73
CA GLN A 21 -19.50 -8.68 -11.70
C GLN A 21 -19.03 -8.02 -13.01
N THR A 22 -17.75 -7.64 -13.15
CA THR A 22 -17.27 -6.91 -14.33
C THR A 22 -15.76 -7.10 -14.54
N HIS A 23 -15.29 -7.01 -15.79
CA HIS A 23 -13.86 -7.10 -16.13
C HIS A 23 -13.01 -6.14 -15.27
N ALA A 24 -12.02 -6.70 -14.57
CA ALA A 24 -11.05 -6.02 -13.70
C ALA A 24 -10.51 -4.68 -14.26
N SER A 25 -10.29 -4.61 -15.58
CA SER A 25 -9.85 -3.41 -16.30
C SER A 25 -10.71 -2.17 -16.06
N LEU A 26 -12.04 -2.30 -15.97
CA LEU A 26 -12.92 -1.13 -15.85
C LEU A 26 -12.82 -0.46 -14.48
N ASN A 27 -12.60 -1.23 -13.43
CA ASN A 27 -12.46 -0.70 -12.07
C ASN A 27 -11.15 0.09 -11.91
N VAL A 28 -10.05 -0.39 -12.51
CA VAL A 28 -8.76 0.32 -12.53
C VAL A 28 -8.89 1.64 -13.31
N PHE A 29 -9.57 1.60 -14.46
CA PHE A 29 -9.77 2.78 -15.30
C PHE A 29 -10.59 3.87 -14.60
N TYR A 30 -11.67 3.50 -13.91
CA TYR A 30 -12.48 4.43 -13.11
C TYR A 30 -11.68 5.07 -11.97
N TYR A 31 -10.85 4.30 -11.28
CA TYR A 31 -10.04 4.81 -10.18
C TYR A 31 -8.99 5.83 -10.66
N SER A 32 -8.34 5.55 -11.80
CA SER A 32 -7.39 6.46 -12.44
C SER A 32 -8.06 7.75 -12.94
N LEU A 33 -9.28 7.68 -13.49
CA LEU A 33 -10.03 8.86 -13.92
C LEU A 33 -10.35 9.77 -12.73
N ILE A 34 -10.94 9.23 -11.68
CA ILE A 34 -11.29 9.99 -10.47
C ILE A 34 -10.03 10.58 -9.83
N GLY A 35 -8.94 9.80 -9.74
CA GLY A 35 -7.66 10.27 -9.22
C GLY A 35 -7.05 11.41 -10.05
N THR A 36 -7.14 11.33 -11.39
CA THR A 36 -6.64 12.39 -12.28
C THR A 36 -7.42 13.68 -12.08
N PHE A 37 -8.76 13.63 -12.04
CA PHE A 37 -9.57 14.82 -11.80
C PHE A 37 -9.36 15.41 -10.40
N ALA A 38 -9.29 14.56 -9.38
CA ALA A 38 -9.03 15.00 -8.02
C ALA A 38 -7.66 15.69 -7.90
N CYS A 39 -6.60 15.10 -8.48
CA CYS A 39 -5.27 15.70 -8.54
C CYS A 39 -5.27 17.03 -9.30
N LEU A 40 -5.99 17.13 -10.43
CA LEU A 40 -6.08 18.35 -11.23
C LEU A 40 -6.73 19.50 -10.44
N ILE A 41 -7.82 19.21 -9.73
CA ILE A 41 -8.54 20.18 -8.88
C ILE A 41 -7.65 20.62 -7.70
N PHE A 42 -6.95 19.66 -7.08
CA PHE A 42 -6.04 19.95 -5.96
C PHE A 42 -4.83 20.78 -6.41
N ALA A 43 -4.26 20.47 -7.57
CA ALA A 43 -3.17 21.23 -8.16
C ALA A 43 -3.61 22.66 -8.50
N ALA A 44 -4.85 22.85 -8.98
CA ALA A 44 -5.41 24.17 -9.27
C ALA A 44 -5.68 25.01 -8.01
N THR A 45 -5.90 24.39 -6.85
CA THR A 45 -6.16 25.10 -5.57
C THR A 45 -4.90 25.41 -4.76
N VAL A 46 -3.78 24.72 -5.03
CA VAL A 46 -2.50 24.98 -4.38
C VAL A 46 -1.71 26.02 -5.20
N GLU A 47 -1.97 27.31 -4.97
CA GLU A 47 -1.35 28.48 -5.65
C GLU A 47 0.15 28.71 -5.32
N LYS A 48 0.94 27.64 -5.12
CA LYS A 48 2.39 27.73 -4.92
C LYS A 48 3.12 26.61 -5.65
N PHE A 49 2.87 26.48 -6.96
CA PHE A 49 3.65 25.57 -7.80
C PHE A 49 5.02 26.19 -8.12
N LYS A 50 5.91 26.18 -7.13
CA LYS A 50 7.32 26.55 -7.34
C LYS A 50 7.99 25.36 -8.02
N LEU A 51 8.17 25.45 -9.34
CA LEU A 51 8.88 24.45 -10.13
C LEU A 51 10.27 24.22 -9.53
N PRO A 52 10.57 23.01 -9.04
CA PRO A 52 11.87 22.71 -8.46
C PRO A 52 12.93 22.62 -9.58
N CYS A 53 14.21 22.75 -9.23
CA CYS A 53 15.31 22.74 -10.19
C CYS A 53 15.47 21.37 -10.89
N TYR A 54 16.26 21.27 -11.96
CA TYR A 54 16.38 20.09 -12.82
C TYR A 54 16.68 18.76 -12.09
N SER A 55 17.50 18.78 -11.04
CA SER A 55 17.85 17.58 -10.27
C SER A 55 16.68 17.06 -9.41
N GLU A 56 15.89 17.97 -8.84
CA GLU A 56 14.73 17.65 -8.00
C GLU A 56 13.56 17.14 -8.85
N LEU A 57 13.44 17.63 -10.09
CA LEU A 57 12.47 17.13 -11.07
C LEU A 57 12.67 15.65 -11.40
N LEU A 58 13.91 15.18 -11.44
CA LEU A 58 14.21 13.77 -11.69
C LEU A 58 13.71 12.90 -10.53
N PHE A 59 13.99 13.28 -9.29
CA PHE A 59 13.44 12.59 -8.11
C PHE A 59 11.91 12.64 -8.08
N LEU A 60 11.32 13.79 -8.39
CA LEU A 60 9.87 13.95 -8.47
C LEU A 60 9.24 13.01 -9.51
N PHE A 61 9.82 12.92 -10.70
CA PHE A 61 9.37 11.99 -11.74
C PHE A 61 9.52 10.53 -11.29
N LEU A 62 10.65 10.17 -10.68
CA LEU A 62 10.89 8.81 -10.17
C LEU A 62 9.84 8.43 -9.11
N THR A 63 9.56 9.31 -8.16
CA THR A 63 8.55 9.07 -7.12
C THR A 63 7.13 8.97 -7.69
N ALA A 64 6.81 9.72 -8.74
CA ALA A 64 5.53 9.63 -9.44
C ALA A 64 5.36 8.26 -10.12
N VAL A 65 6.40 7.79 -10.84
CA VAL A 65 6.38 6.47 -11.49
C VAL A 65 6.29 5.35 -10.45
N PHE A 66 7.11 5.38 -9.39
CA PHE A 66 7.07 4.39 -8.32
C PHE A 66 5.73 4.41 -7.56
N GLY A 67 5.16 5.59 -7.31
CA GLY A 67 3.85 5.74 -6.69
C GLY A 67 2.75 5.13 -7.55
N PHE A 68 2.77 5.40 -8.86
CA PHE A 68 1.82 4.83 -9.81
C PHE A 68 1.94 3.31 -9.92
N SER A 69 3.17 2.78 -10.00
CA SER A 69 3.43 1.33 -9.98
C SER A 69 2.91 0.68 -8.70
N THR A 70 3.10 1.32 -7.54
CA THR A 70 2.56 0.85 -6.25
C THR A 70 1.04 0.78 -6.29
N GLN A 71 0.38 1.84 -6.79
CA GLN A 71 -1.08 1.91 -6.89
C GLN A 71 -1.64 0.79 -7.78
N ILE A 72 -1.00 0.53 -8.93
CA ILE A 72 -1.40 -0.54 -9.86
C ILE A 72 -1.21 -1.91 -9.20
N PHE A 73 -0.02 -2.19 -8.67
CA PHE A 73 0.29 -3.48 -8.06
C PHE A 73 -0.65 -3.79 -6.88
N MET A 74 -0.93 -2.79 -6.06
CA MET A 74 -1.87 -2.89 -4.95
C MET A 74 -3.30 -3.19 -5.42
N THR A 75 -3.73 -2.57 -6.53
CA THR A 75 -5.06 -2.79 -7.09
C THR A 75 -5.20 -4.18 -7.70
N ILE A 76 -4.18 -4.66 -8.41
CA ILE A 76 -4.15 -6.01 -8.99
C ILE A 76 -4.07 -7.06 -7.87
N GLY A 77 -3.21 -6.86 -6.86
CA GLY A 77 -3.07 -7.77 -5.72
C GLY A 77 -4.36 -7.93 -4.92
N LEU A 78 -5.15 -6.85 -4.78
CA LEU A 78 -6.47 -6.90 -4.14
C LEU A 78 -7.49 -7.79 -4.87
N GLN A 79 -7.29 -7.97 -6.18
CA GLN A 79 -8.18 -8.74 -7.04
C GLN A 79 -7.71 -10.19 -7.17
N TYR A 80 -6.40 -10.45 -7.10
CA TYR A 80 -5.82 -11.76 -7.31
C TYR A 80 -5.76 -12.63 -6.04
N GLU A 81 -5.59 -12.03 -4.86
CA GLU A 81 -5.46 -12.79 -3.61
C GLU A 81 -6.55 -12.49 -2.58
N THR A 82 -6.72 -13.44 -1.66
CA THR A 82 -7.62 -13.27 -0.52
C THR A 82 -7.19 -12.07 0.33
N ALA A 83 -8.16 -11.46 1.02
CA ALA A 83 -7.97 -10.29 1.88
C ALA A 83 -6.75 -10.36 2.83
N GLY A 84 -6.27 -11.58 3.16
CA GLY A 84 -5.08 -11.82 3.97
C GLY A 84 -3.81 -11.20 3.38
N MET A 85 -3.45 -11.54 2.14
CA MET A 85 -2.17 -11.13 1.54
C MET A 85 -2.04 -9.60 1.42
N TYR A 86 -3.10 -8.91 1.01
CA TYR A 86 -3.08 -7.45 0.90
C TYR A 86 -2.71 -6.78 2.24
N THR A 87 -3.24 -7.32 3.34
CA THR A 87 -2.98 -6.79 4.67
C THR A 87 -1.50 -6.94 5.03
N MET A 88 -0.90 -8.09 4.70
CA MET A 88 0.52 -8.34 4.89
C MET A 88 1.40 -7.41 4.05
N LEU A 89 1.10 -7.25 2.76
CA LEU A 89 1.84 -6.37 1.86
C LEU A 89 1.83 -4.92 2.34
N LYS A 90 0.69 -4.45 2.85
CA LYS A 90 0.58 -3.09 3.42
C LYS A 90 1.49 -2.92 4.64
N THR A 91 1.59 -3.92 5.52
CA THR A 91 2.49 -3.82 6.68
C THR A 91 3.96 -3.96 6.27
N PHE A 92 4.26 -4.76 5.25
CA PHE A 92 5.61 -4.91 4.71
C PHE A 92 6.16 -3.62 4.09
N GLN A 93 5.31 -2.84 3.41
CA GLN A 93 5.70 -1.54 2.85
C GLN A 93 6.26 -0.58 3.93
N ILE A 94 5.74 -0.66 5.16
CA ILE A 94 6.23 0.16 6.28
C ILE A 94 7.69 -0.19 6.61
N ILE A 95 8.04 -1.49 6.66
CA ILE A 95 9.43 -1.95 6.87
C ILE A 95 10.33 -1.42 5.75
N LEU A 96 9.92 -1.59 4.48
CA LEU A 96 10.69 -1.11 3.34
C LEU A 96 10.94 0.40 3.42
N GLY A 97 9.93 1.18 3.87
CA GLY A 97 10.08 2.61 4.12
C GLY A 97 11.12 2.93 5.18
N PHE A 98 11.17 2.18 6.28
CA PHE A 98 12.21 2.33 7.30
C PHE A 98 13.61 2.04 6.75
N ILE A 99 13.78 0.94 6.01
CA ILE A 99 15.05 0.57 5.38
C ILE A 99 15.50 1.68 4.42
N PHE A 100 14.59 2.17 3.57
CA PHE A 100 14.87 3.27 2.65
C PHE A 100 15.27 4.55 3.39
N GLN A 101 14.59 4.89 4.49
CA GLN A 101 14.92 6.05 5.30
C GLN A 101 16.33 5.94 5.90
N ILE A 102 16.73 4.78 6.41
CA ILE A 102 18.06 4.56 6.99
C ILE A 102 19.15 4.68 5.91
N ILE A 103 18.92 4.07 4.74
CA ILE A 103 19.90 4.06 3.63
C ILE A 103 20.03 5.44 2.98
N VAL A 104 18.91 6.12 2.70
CA VAL A 104 18.90 7.37 1.92
C VAL A 104 19.13 8.59 2.80
N LEU A 105 18.57 8.62 4.01
CA LEU A 105 18.61 9.80 4.88
C LEU A 105 19.83 9.80 5.81
N HIS A 106 20.54 8.68 5.99
CA HIS A 106 21.78 8.48 6.78
C HIS A 106 21.82 9.25 8.12
N ASN A 107 20.67 9.48 8.75
CA ASN A 107 20.54 10.17 10.03
C ASN A 107 20.42 9.14 11.15
N PRO A 108 21.18 9.26 12.25
CA PRO A 108 21.07 8.36 13.39
C PRO A 108 19.72 8.58 14.06
N THR A 109 18.84 7.60 13.91
CA THR A 109 17.53 7.60 14.56
C THR A 109 17.70 7.44 16.07
N THR A 110 17.00 8.26 16.84
CA THR A 110 16.92 8.20 18.30
C THR A 110 16.51 6.79 18.75
N MET A 111 17.00 6.34 19.91
CA MET A 111 16.72 5.00 20.48
C MET A 111 15.23 4.61 20.48
N LEU A 112 14.34 5.60 20.56
CA LEU A 112 12.89 5.43 20.54
C LEU A 112 12.35 4.96 19.17
N SER A 113 12.93 5.44 18.06
CA SER A 113 12.59 4.95 16.70
C SER A 113 13.10 3.54 16.45
N LEU A 114 14.24 3.17 17.04
CA LEU A 114 14.79 1.83 16.93
C LEU A 114 13.87 0.79 17.59
N VAL A 115 13.36 1.11 18.79
CA VAL A 115 12.39 0.26 19.50
C VAL A 115 11.08 0.15 18.71
N GLY A 116 10.59 1.26 18.15
CA GLY A 116 9.39 1.25 17.31
C GLY A 116 9.55 0.37 16.06
N ALA A 117 10.69 0.46 15.38
CA ALA A 117 10.98 -0.36 14.21
C ALA A 117 11.04 -1.86 14.57
N PHE A 118 11.71 -2.20 15.67
CA PHE A 118 11.81 -3.58 16.15
C PHE A 118 10.43 -4.17 16.51
N LEU A 119 9.57 -3.38 17.16
CA LEU A 119 8.21 -3.79 17.52
C LEU A 119 7.34 -4.09 16.30
N ILE A 120 7.42 -3.24 15.26
CA ILE A 120 6.70 -3.44 13.99
C ILE A 120 7.20 -4.72 13.31
N PHE A 121 8.52 -4.92 13.28
CA PHE A 121 9.12 -6.11 12.67
C PHE A 121 8.68 -7.40 13.38
N ALA A 122 8.71 -7.42 14.71
CA ALA A 122 8.24 -8.55 15.52
C ALA A 122 6.76 -8.87 15.27
N SER A 123 5.92 -7.84 15.15
CA SER A 123 4.49 -8.01 14.87
C SER A 123 4.25 -8.68 13.51
N ILE A 124 4.99 -8.27 12.49
CA ILE A 124 4.86 -8.82 11.12
C ILE A 124 5.31 -10.27 11.07
N VAL A 125 6.45 -10.59 11.69
CA VAL A 125 6.94 -11.98 11.81
C VAL A 125 5.91 -12.85 12.53
N GLY A 126 5.31 -12.36 13.61
CA GLY A 126 4.26 -13.08 14.33
C GLY A 126 3.01 -13.37 13.49
N ILE A 127 2.57 -12.40 12.69
CA ILE A 127 1.42 -12.57 11.78
C ILE A 127 1.76 -13.57 10.67
N ALA A 128 2.94 -13.47 10.06
CA ALA A 128 3.39 -14.38 9.01
C ALA A 128 3.46 -15.83 9.50
N ILE A 129 4.07 -16.07 10.67
CA ILE A 129 4.17 -17.41 11.27
C ILE A 129 2.78 -17.99 11.55
N ARG A 130 1.85 -17.19 12.08
CA ARG A 130 0.46 -17.63 12.32
C ARG A 130 -0.24 -18.08 11.04
N GLU A 131 -0.10 -17.33 9.96
CA GLU A 131 -0.69 -17.70 8.68
C GLU A 131 -0.05 -18.96 8.09
N PHE A 132 1.28 -19.09 8.14
CA PHE A 132 1.95 -20.33 7.75
C PHE A 132 1.45 -21.52 8.56
N TYR A 133 1.33 -21.40 9.88
CA TYR A 133 0.85 -22.51 10.72
C TYR A 133 -0.59 -22.92 10.40
N LYS A 134 -1.46 -21.94 10.11
CA LYS A 134 -2.84 -22.18 9.70
C LYS A 134 -2.91 -22.89 8.34
N GLU A 135 -2.06 -22.50 7.39
CA GLU A 135 -1.90 -23.14 6.09
C GLU A 135 -1.46 -24.61 6.23
N TYR A 136 -0.45 -24.88 7.06
CA TYR A 136 0.04 -26.25 7.35
C TYR A 136 -1.02 -27.12 8.04
N ALA A 137 -1.75 -26.58 9.01
CA ALA A 137 -2.83 -27.30 9.70
C ALA A 137 -3.99 -27.66 8.75
N ASN A 138 -4.35 -26.75 7.82
CA ASN A 138 -5.42 -27.00 6.86
C ASN A 138 -5.04 -28.06 5.81
N LYS A 139 -3.76 -28.08 5.38
CA LYS A 139 -3.23 -29.14 4.49
C LYS A 139 -3.11 -30.50 5.19
N GLY A 140 -2.89 -30.53 6.50
CA GLY A 140 -2.96 -31.76 7.30
C GLY A 140 -4.36 -32.35 7.33
N CYS A 141 -5.38 -31.52 7.60
CA CYS A 141 -6.78 -31.95 7.68
C CYS A 141 -7.34 -32.52 6.35
N CYS A 142 -6.82 -32.06 5.20
CA CYS A 142 -7.21 -32.57 3.88
C CYS A 142 -6.52 -33.90 3.52
N LYS A 143 -5.58 -34.37 4.35
CA LYS A 143 -4.83 -35.62 4.13
C LYS A 143 -5.39 -36.80 4.95
N ASP A 144 -6.33 -36.53 5.85
CA ASP A 144 -6.99 -37.51 6.72
C ASP A 144 -8.42 -37.87 6.25
N LEU A 145 -8.82 -37.46 5.03
CA LEU A 145 -10.06 -37.85 4.34
C LEU A 145 -9.76 -38.70 3.11
#